data_AF-A0A2E5PHD2-F1
#
_entry.id   AF-A0A2E5PHD2-F1
#
_cell.length_a   1.000
_cell.length_b   1.000
_cell.length_c   1.000
_cell.angle_alpha   90.00
_cell.angle_beta   90.00
_cell.angle_gamma   90.00
#
_symmetry.space_group_name_H-M   'P 1'
#
loop_
_entity.id
_entity.type
_entity.pdbx_description
1 polymer ?
#
loop_
_entity_poly.entity_id
_entity_poly.type
_entity_poly.pdbx_seq_one_letter_code
_entity_poly.pdbx_strand_id
1 'polypeptide(L)'
;MVTGISIADLAVLGIASGGPVGANRIAAVAKALVPEHWQPTVCVITAGIERNLSAGLLRHRKDHLSDEQFTLTAEGKAKFRALLLCSPEALAPSAIPAAEAIQFCFLDYTDASTAKTILLRFQENLSFRLTSCEQRSAKCRQRGRYKNFWLEMEQHRLKSMASFLATVSDETAGGDGSHTLDPV
;
A
#
# COMPACT_ATOMS: atom_id res chain seq x y z
N MET A 1 -6.25 -24.64 -0.06
CA MET A 1 -7.10 -23.45 0.21
C MET A 1 -6.40 -22.24 -0.37
N VAL A 2 -7.08 -21.47 -1.20
CA VAL A 2 -6.52 -20.24 -1.79
C VAL A 2 -6.34 -19.23 -0.66
N THR A 3 -5.09 -18.89 -0.34
CA THR A 3 -4.78 -17.76 0.53
C THR A 3 -5.26 -16.50 -0.17
N GLY A 4 -6.39 -15.96 0.32
CA GLY A 4 -7.03 -14.80 -0.26
C GLY A 4 -6.05 -13.63 -0.36
N ILE A 5 -6.06 -12.92 -1.49
CA ILE A 5 -5.35 -11.65 -1.63
C ILE A 5 -6.16 -10.63 -0.84
N SER A 6 -5.54 -9.99 0.16
CA SER A 6 -6.21 -9.03 1.03
C SER A 6 -5.29 -7.89 1.42
N ILE A 7 -5.85 -6.68 1.49
CA ILE A 7 -5.20 -5.49 2.06
C ILE A 7 -4.74 -5.71 3.52
N ALA A 8 -5.44 -6.55 4.29
CA ALA A 8 -5.03 -6.88 5.66
C ALA A 8 -3.75 -7.71 5.67
N ASP A 9 -3.61 -8.66 4.75
CA ASP A 9 -2.40 -9.48 4.63
C ASP A 9 -1.22 -8.63 4.15
N LEU A 10 -1.47 -7.69 3.23
CA LEU A 10 -0.46 -6.70 2.82
C LEU A 10 0.02 -5.86 4.02
N ALA A 11 -0.90 -5.32 4.81
CA ALA A 11 -0.56 -4.51 5.98
C ALA A 11 0.23 -5.31 7.02
N VAL A 12 -0.23 -6.52 7.37
CA VAL A 12 0.44 -7.38 8.35
C VAL A 12 1.86 -7.73 7.90
N LEU A 13 2.04 -8.18 6.65
CA LEU A 13 3.35 -8.57 6.14
C LEU A 13 4.26 -7.35 5.95
N GLY A 14 3.72 -6.21 5.50
CA GLY A 14 4.47 -4.97 5.35
C GLY A 14 4.98 -4.43 6.68
N ILE A 15 4.16 -4.43 7.74
CA ILE A 15 4.60 -4.01 9.08
C ILE A 15 5.69 -4.96 9.62
N ALA A 16 5.52 -6.27 9.42
CA ALA A 16 6.52 -7.27 9.85
C ALA A 16 7.81 -7.26 9.00
N SER A 17 7.82 -6.55 7.87
CA SER A 17 9.02 -6.41 7.04
C SER A 17 10.09 -5.52 7.67
N GLY A 18 9.70 -4.58 8.54
CA GLY A 18 10.60 -3.71 9.28
C GLY A 18 11.33 -4.37 10.46
N GLY A 19 11.00 -5.62 10.80
CA GLY A 19 11.64 -6.37 11.88
C GLY A 19 10.65 -7.11 12.79
N PRO A 20 11.14 -7.75 13.88
CA PRO A 20 10.30 -8.40 14.86
C PRO A 20 9.26 -7.45 15.47
N VAL A 21 7.98 -7.85 15.44
CA VAL A 21 6.87 -6.99 15.88
C VAL A 21 5.77 -7.80 16.56
N GLY A 22 5.22 -7.30 17.66
CA GLY A 22 4.12 -7.94 18.39
C GLY A 22 2.73 -7.60 17.81
N ALA A 23 1.74 -8.47 18.04
CA ALA A 23 0.39 -8.35 17.46
C ALA A 23 -0.28 -6.99 17.75
N ASN A 24 -0.18 -6.49 18.99
CA ASN A 24 -0.75 -5.20 19.38
C ASN A 24 -0.17 -4.04 18.57
N ARG A 25 1.15 -4.10 18.31
CA ARG A 25 1.83 -3.07 17.51
C ARG A 25 1.45 -3.19 16.04
N ILE A 26 1.30 -4.40 15.49
CA ILE A 26 0.77 -4.59 14.13
C ILE A 26 -0.62 -3.96 14.02
N ALA A 27 -1.53 -4.23 14.96
CA ALA A 27 -2.88 -3.65 14.95
C ALA A 27 -2.89 -2.13 15.09
N ALA A 28 -2.05 -1.57 15.96
CA ALA A 28 -1.93 -0.13 16.14
C ALA A 28 -1.40 0.56 14.87
N VAL A 29 -0.32 0.04 14.27
CA VAL A 29 0.26 0.60 13.05
C VAL A 29 -0.71 0.46 11.88
N ALA A 30 -1.37 -0.70 11.71
CA ALA A 30 -2.32 -0.91 10.62
C ALA A 30 -3.48 0.09 10.64
N LYS A 31 -3.99 0.45 11.83
CA LYS A 31 -5.01 1.49 11.99
C LYS A 31 -4.50 2.91 11.69
N ALA A 32 -3.20 3.13 11.89
CA ALA A 32 -2.56 4.44 11.69
C ALA A 32 -2.09 4.68 10.25
N LEU A 33 -1.98 3.63 9.41
CA LEU A 33 -1.47 3.77 8.03
C LEU A 33 -2.31 4.77 7.21
N VAL A 34 -3.64 4.58 7.20
CA VAL A 34 -4.56 5.31 6.30
C VAL A 34 -5.93 5.51 6.96
N PRO A 35 -6.00 6.22 8.10
CA PRO A 35 -7.19 6.25 8.97
C PRO A 35 -8.46 6.77 8.28
N GLU A 36 -8.33 7.60 7.24
CA GLU A 36 -9.46 8.13 6.46
C GLU A 36 -10.03 7.13 5.44
N HIS A 37 -9.27 6.10 5.07
CA HIS A 37 -9.62 5.18 3.99
C HIS A 37 -9.74 3.72 4.44
N TRP A 38 -9.11 3.34 5.55
CA TRP A 38 -9.21 1.99 6.08
C TRP A 38 -9.02 1.97 7.60
N GLN A 39 -10.08 1.55 8.29
CA GLN A 39 -10.13 1.43 9.74
C GLN A 39 -10.38 -0.03 10.13
N PRO A 40 -9.38 -0.92 9.99
CA PRO A 40 -9.57 -2.32 10.30
C PRO A 40 -9.86 -2.51 11.79
N THR A 41 -10.81 -3.39 12.10
CA THR A 41 -11.01 -3.83 13.48
C THR A 41 -9.81 -4.66 13.93
N VAL A 42 -9.60 -4.78 15.24
CA VAL A 42 -8.54 -5.64 15.78
C VAL A 42 -8.71 -7.08 15.28
N CYS A 43 -9.93 -7.59 15.23
CA CYS A 43 -10.23 -8.94 14.74
C CYS A 43 -9.79 -9.16 13.28
N VAL A 44 -9.93 -8.16 12.40
CA VAL A 44 -9.47 -8.25 11.00
C VAL A 44 -7.96 -8.41 10.94
N ILE A 45 -7.22 -7.66 11.77
CA ILE A 45 -5.76 -7.75 11.83
C ILE A 45 -5.31 -9.07 12.47
N THR A 46 -5.92 -9.49 13.59
CA THR A 46 -5.63 -10.77 14.24
C THR A 46 -5.85 -11.93 13.28
N ALA A 47 -6.98 -11.95 12.56
CA ALA A 47 -7.24 -12.96 11.54
C ALA A 47 -6.20 -12.92 10.40
N GLY A 48 -5.70 -11.74 10.03
CA GLY A 48 -4.58 -11.60 9.09
C GLY A 48 -3.29 -12.23 9.62
N ILE A 49 -2.93 -11.96 10.87
CA ILE A 49 -1.76 -12.55 11.53
C ILE A 49 -1.87 -14.08 11.54
N GLU A 50 -3.00 -14.63 11.98
CA GLU A 50 -3.26 -16.08 12.04
C GLU A 50 -3.20 -16.75 10.66
N ARG A 51 -3.79 -16.12 9.62
CA ARG A 51 -3.68 -16.63 8.24
C ARG A 51 -2.24 -16.67 7.75
N ASN A 52 -1.46 -15.62 8.00
CA ASN A 52 -0.08 -15.57 7.55
C ASN A 52 0.85 -16.49 8.37
N LEU A 53 0.55 -16.72 9.65
CA LEU A 53 1.21 -17.74 10.47
C LEU A 53 0.91 -19.17 9.98
N SER A 54 -0.37 -19.50 9.79
CA SER A 54 -0.79 -20.82 9.30
C SER A 54 -0.28 -21.13 7.90
N ALA A 55 -0.08 -20.09 7.07
CA ALA A 55 0.54 -20.21 5.76
C ALA A 55 2.09 -20.22 5.77
N GLY A 56 2.74 -20.17 6.94
CA GLY A 56 4.21 -20.18 7.05
C GLY A 56 4.91 -18.88 6.58
N LEU A 57 4.15 -17.81 6.36
CA LEU A 57 4.66 -16.51 5.90
C LEU A 57 5.21 -15.66 7.06
N LEU A 58 4.68 -15.90 8.26
CA LEU A 58 5.21 -15.37 9.51
C LEU A 58 5.80 -16.50 10.34
N ARG A 59 6.90 -16.19 11.05
CA ARG A 59 7.44 -17.03 12.11
C ARG A 59 7.20 -16.36 13.45
N HIS A 60 6.72 -17.15 14.38
CA HIS A 60 6.60 -16.78 15.77
C HIS A 60 7.93 -16.96 16.51
N ARG A 61 8.38 -15.94 17.25
CA ARG A 61 9.46 -16.05 18.23
C ARG A 61 8.89 -15.77 19.62
N LYS A 62 9.11 -16.71 20.54
CA LYS A 62 8.89 -16.50 21.97
C LYS A 62 10.22 -16.15 22.60
N ASP A 63 10.51 -14.86 22.78
CA ASP A 63 11.73 -14.44 23.47
C ASP A 63 11.57 -14.55 25.00
N HIS A 64 10.41 -14.19 25.57
CA HIS A 64 10.09 -14.44 26.98
C HIS A 64 8.55 -14.50 27.20
N LEU A 65 8.13 -14.90 28.42
CA LEU A 65 6.79 -15.35 28.85
C LEU A 65 5.54 -14.51 28.46
N SER A 66 5.67 -13.35 27.82
CA SER A 66 4.51 -12.53 27.42
C SER A 66 4.63 -11.74 26.11
N ASP A 67 5.79 -11.65 25.47
CA ASP A 67 5.98 -10.83 24.26
C ASP A 67 6.16 -11.71 23.03
N GLU A 68 5.04 -12.18 22.50
CA GLU A 68 4.98 -12.86 21.21
C GLU A 68 5.36 -11.89 20.08
N GLN A 69 6.45 -12.19 19.37
CA GLN A 69 6.92 -11.40 18.24
C GLN A 69 6.82 -12.18 16.93
N PHE A 70 6.47 -11.47 15.87
CA PHE A 70 6.32 -12.00 14.52
C PHE A 70 7.41 -11.45 13.62
N THR A 71 7.96 -12.34 12.79
CA THR A 71 8.98 -12.01 11.79
C THR A 71 8.60 -12.62 10.45
N LEU A 72 8.87 -11.94 9.35
CA LEU A 72 8.67 -12.53 8.02
C LEU A 72 9.62 -13.71 7.78
N THR A 73 9.10 -14.77 7.19
CA THR A 73 9.92 -15.82 6.57
C THR A 73 10.39 -15.39 5.17
N ALA A 74 11.25 -16.18 4.53
CA ALA A 74 11.64 -15.93 3.14
C ALA A 74 10.42 -15.98 2.20
N GLU A 75 9.52 -16.94 2.42
CA GLU A 75 8.25 -17.05 1.69
C GLU A 75 7.33 -15.86 2.00
N GLY A 76 7.30 -15.40 3.25
CA GLY A 76 6.60 -14.17 3.64
C GLY A 76 7.07 -12.94 2.89
N LYS A 77 8.40 -12.77 2.73
CA LYS A 77 8.98 -11.68 1.92
C LYS A 77 8.57 -11.78 0.46
N ALA A 78 8.60 -12.99 -0.12
CA ALA A 78 8.17 -13.20 -1.50
C ALA A 78 6.68 -12.88 -1.68
N LYS A 79 5.82 -13.32 -0.75
CA LYS A 79 4.38 -13.02 -0.77
C LYS A 79 4.11 -11.54 -0.58
N PHE A 80 4.82 -10.87 0.33
CA PHE A 80 4.71 -9.43 0.53
C PHE A 80 5.01 -8.66 -0.76
N ARG A 81 6.13 -8.98 -1.43
CA ARG A 81 6.46 -8.41 -2.74
C ARG A 81 5.36 -8.66 -3.78
N ALA A 82 4.81 -9.88 -3.82
CA ALA A 82 3.73 -10.21 -4.72
C ALA A 82 2.44 -9.41 -4.43
N LEU A 83 2.11 -9.17 -3.16
CA LEU A 83 0.96 -8.34 -2.76
C LEU A 83 1.18 -6.86 -3.11
N LEU A 84 2.40 -6.34 -2.92
CA LEU A 84 2.73 -4.98 -3.37
C LEU A 84 2.58 -4.81 -4.88
N LEU A 85 2.88 -5.85 -5.65
CA LEU A 85 2.70 -5.87 -7.10
C LEU A 85 1.29 -6.31 -7.53
N CYS A 86 0.35 -6.56 -6.63
CA CYS A 86 -1.05 -6.79 -6.99
C CYS A 86 -1.74 -5.48 -7.38
N SER A 87 -2.79 -5.57 -8.19
CA SER A 87 -3.64 -4.40 -8.43
C SER A 87 -4.38 -4.01 -7.13
N PRO A 88 -4.54 -2.72 -6.84
CA PRO A 88 -5.33 -2.26 -5.70
C PRO A 88 -6.75 -2.85 -5.66
N GLU A 89 -7.38 -3.04 -6.83
CA GLU A 89 -8.69 -3.65 -7.00
C GLU A 89 -8.73 -5.09 -6.49
N ALA A 90 -7.65 -5.86 -6.67
CA ALA A 90 -7.57 -7.23 -6.18
C ALA A 90 -7.34 -7.29 -4.67
N LEU A 91 -6.67 -6.29 -4.09
CA LEU A 91 -6.40 -6.21 -2.64
C LEU A 91 -7.62 -5.75 -1.85
N ALA A 92 -8.34 -4.75 -2.36
CA ALA A 92 -9.50 -4.15 -1.71
C ALA A 92 -10.47 -3.54 -2.75
N PRO A 93 -11.37 -4.34 -3.36
CA PRO A 93 -12.28 -3.87 -4.40
C PRO A 93 -13.14 -2.66 -3.99
N SER A 94 -13.48 -2.55 -2.71
CA SER A 94 -14.30 -1.46 -2.15
C SER A 94 -13.48 -0.32 -1.52
N ALA A 95 -12.16 -0.47 -1.41
CA ALA A 95 -11.28 0.50 -0.73
C ALA A 95 -9.96 0.69 -1.50
N ILE A 96 -10.06 0.86 -2.81
CA ILE A 96 -8.91 1.10 -3.71
C ILE A 96 -7.97 2.19 -3.18
N PRO A 97 -8.43 3.37 -2.73
CA PRO A 97 -7.53 4.41 -2.20
C PRO A 97 -6.72 3.95 -0.98
N ALA A 98 -7.30 3.09 -0.14
CA ALA A 98 -6.57 2.51 0.98
C ALA A 98 -5.49 1.55 0.51
N ALA A 99 -5.80 0.68 -0.47
CA ALA A 99 -4.81 -0.25 -1.01
C ALA A 99 -3.65 0.49 -1.68
N GLU A 100 -3.94 1.52 -2.49
CA GLU A 100 -2.94 2.39 -3.12
C GLU A 100 -2.04 3.05 -2.05
N ALA A 101 -2.64 3.69 -1.05
CA ALA A 101 -1.87 4.39 -0.02
C ALA A 101 -1.04 3.44 0.86
N ILE A 102 -1.56 2.26 1.22
CA ILE A 102 -0.78 1.25 1.97
C ILE A 102 0.39 0.71 1.14
N GLN A 103 0.17 0.43 -0.15
CA GLN A 103 1.27 0.05 -1.05
C GLN A 103 2.33 1.14 -1.11
N PHE A 104 1.92 2.41 -1.17
CA PHE A 104 2.83 3.57 -1.15
C PHE A 104 3.63 3.66 0.17
N CYS A 105 2.99 3.46 1.32
CA CYS A 105 3.65 3.45 2.64
C CYS A 105 4.73 2.38 2.79
N PHE A 106 4.72 1.36 1.93
CA PHE A 106 5.65 0.24 2.01
C PHE A 106 6.73 0.24 0.94
N LEU A 107 6.81 1.29 0.11
CA LEU A 107 7.87 1.41 -0.91
C LEU A 107 9.27 1.40 -0.29
N ASP A 108 9.43 1.98 0.90
CA ASP A 108 10.70 2.03 1.65
C ASP A 108 11.24 0.65 2.03
N TYR A 109 10.40 -0.38 2.04
CA TYR A 109 10.77 -1.77 2.38
C TYR A 109 11.01 -2.64 1.14
N THR A 110 11.09 -2.03 -0.05
CA THR A 110 11.30 -2.74 -1.31
C THR A 110 12.55 -2.32 -2.05
N ASP A 111 12.99 -3.17 -2.99
CA ASP A 111 14.04 -2.80 -3.93
C ASP A 111 13.56 -1.74 -4.92
N ALA A 112 14.49 -0.92 -5.42
CA ALA A 112 14.21 0.20 -6.33
C ALA A 112 13.44 -0.23 -7.60
N SER A 113 13.68 -1.44 -8.12
CA SER A 113 12.96 -1.96 -9.29
C SER A 113 11.48 -2.23 -8.97
N THR A 114 11.19 -2.84 -7.83
CA THR A 114 9.82 -3.02 -7.33
C THR A 114 9.14 -1.67 -7.08
N ALA A 115 9.81 -0.74 -6.40
CA ALA A 115 9.26 0.58 -6.12
C ALA A 115 8.91 1.34 -7.41
N LYS A 116 9.83 1.36 -8.38
CA LYS A 116 9.60 1.95 -9.71
C LYS A 116 8.40 1.33 -10.42
N THR A 117 8.26 0.01 -10.35
CA THR A 117 7.12 -0.70 -10.97
C THR A 117 5.78 -0.27 -10.36
N ILE A 118 5.73 -0.11 -9.03
CA ILE A 118 4.52 0.32 -8.32
C ILE A 118 4.19 1.78 -8.65
N LEU A 119 5.20 2.65 -8.64
CA LEU A 119 5.03 4.08 -8.99
C LEU A 119 4.52 4.28 -10.41
N LEU A 120 5.10 3.57 -11.39
CA LEU A 120 4.62 3.60 -12.79
C LEU A 120 3.16 3.18 -12.88
N ARG A 121 2.77 2.10 -12.19
CA ARG A 121 1.37 1.65 -12.19
C ARG A 121 0.44 2.68 -11.55
N PHE A 122 0.84 3.34 -10.47
CA PHE A 122 0.04 4.42 -9.89
C PHE A 122 -0.13 5.59 -10.85
N GLN A 123 0.92 5.96 -11.58
CA GLN A 123 0.81 7.00 -12.61
C GLN A 123 -0.15 6.60 -13.73
N GLU A 124 -0.09 5.36 -14.21
CA GLU A 124 -1.00 4.84 -15.23
C GLU A 124 -2.46 4.84 -14.73
N ASN A 125 -2.70 4.37 -13.50
CA ASN A 125 -4.02 4.34 -12.89
C ASN A 125 -4.60 5.75 -12.68
N LEU A 126 -3.80 6.70 -12.21
CA LEU A 126 -4.23 8.09 -12.06
C LEU A 126 -4.55 8.74 -13.40
N SER A 127 -3.70 8.52 -14.40
CA SER A 127 -3.92 8.98 -15.78
C SER A 127 -5.25 8.44 -16.32
N PHE A 128 -5.49 7.14 -16.19
CA PHE A 128 -6.73 6.51 -16.59
C PHE A 128 -7.96 7.09 -15.87
N ARG A 129 -7.88 7.26 -14.55
CA ARG A 129 -8.96 7.85 -13.73
C ARG A 129 -9.24 9.30 -14.12
N LEU A 130 -8.20 10.08 -14.43
CA LEU A 130 -8.34 11.46 -14.89
C LEU A 130 -9.04 11.51 -16.25
N THR A 131 -8.59 10.74 -17.23
CA THR A 131 -9.23 10.65 -18.55
C THR A 131 -10.69 10.19 -18.43
N SER A 132 -10.98 9.20 -17.58
CA SER A 132 -12.34 8.74 -17.32
C SER A 132 -13.21 9.83 -16.65
N CYS A 133 -12.63 10.62 -15.74
CA CYS A 133 -13.31 11.77 -15.13
C CYS A 133 -13.65 12.85 -16.17
N GLU A 134 -12.70 13.20 -17.03
CA GLU A 134 -12.87 14.18 -18.10
C GLU A 134 -13.94 13.74 -19.11
N GLN A 135 -13.90 12.47 -19.54
CA GLN A 135 -14.91 11.90 -20.44
C GLN A 135 -16.32 11.90 -19.82
N ARG A 136 -16.45 11.54 -18.54
CA ARG A 136 -17.74 11.58 -17.83
C ARG A 136 -18.26 13.02 -17.70
N SER A 137 -17.37 13.97 -17.44
CA SER A 137 -17.72 15.39 -17.39
C SER A 137 -18.26 15.88 -18.74
N ALA A 138 -17.58 15.54 -19.85
CA ALA A 138 -18.00 15.92 -21.21
C ALA A 138 -19.36 15.34 -21.62
N LYS A 139 -19.70 14.12 -21.16
CA LYS A 139 -20.98 13.46 -21.47
C LYS A 139 -22.16 13.98 -20.64
N CYS A 140 -21.90 14.66 -19.53
CA CYS A 140 -22.95 15.10 -18.61
C CYS A 140 -23.62 16.40 -19.09
N ARG A 141 -24.78 16.27 -19.75
CA ARG A 141 -25.58 17.43 -20.19
C ARG A 141 -26.18 18.26 -19.05
N GLN A 142 -26.44 17.65 -17.90
CA GLN A 142 -26.96 18.35 -16.72
C GLN A 142 -25.82 18.96 -15.91
N ARG A 143 -25.68 20.29 -16.03
CA ARG A 143 -24.74 21.13 -15.28
C ARG A 143 -25.39 21.63 -13.99
N GLY A 144 -25.51 20.76 -12.99
CA GLY A 144 -25.86 21.17 -11.64
C GLY A 144 -24.67 21.85 -10.96
N ARG A 145 -24.88 22.99 -10.29
CA ARG A 145 -23.81 23.77 -9.62
C ARG A 145 -22.91 22.89 -8.75
N TYR A 146 -23.50 22.10 -7.85
CA TYR A 146 -22.74 21.24 -6.92
C TYR A 146 -22.04 20.07 -7.61
N LYS A 147 -22.63 19.54 -8.69
CA LYS A 147 -22.00 18.48 -9.49
C LYS A 147 -20.75 18.98 -10.19
N ASN A 148 -20.80 20.20 -10.75
CA ASN A 148 -19.63 20.81 -11.38
C ASN A 148 -18.53 21.04 -10.35
N PHE A 149 -18.85 21.59 -9.17
CA PHE A 149 -17.88 21.74 -8.09
C PHE A 149 -17.25 20.40 -7.68
N TRP A 150 -18.05 19.35 -7.56
CA TRP A 150 -17.51 18.03 -7.24
C TRP A 150 -16.58 17.49 -8.33
N LEU A 151 -16.93 17.65 -9.62
CA LEU A 151 -16.09 17.23 -10.74
C LEU A 151 -14.78 18.03 -10.80
N GLU A 152 -14.84 19.34 -10.60
CA GLU A 152 -13.66 20.22 -10.56
C GLU A 152 -12.74 19.84 -9.39
N MET A 153 -13.31 19.62 -8.19
CA MET A 153 -12.56 19.15 -7.02
C MET A 153 -11.88 17.81 -7.28
N GLU A 154 -12.59 16.84 -7.87
CA GLU A 154 -12.03 15.51 -8.16
C GLU A 154 -10.94 15.58 -9.24
N GLN A 155 -11.13 16.38 -10.30
CA GLN A 155 -10.08 16.62 -11.30
C GLN A 155 -8.85 17.27 -10.68
N HIS A 156 -9.05 18.28 -9.82
CA HIS A 156 -7.96 18.93 -9.11
C HIS A 156 -7.20 17.93 -8.23
N ARG A 157 -7.91 17.11 -7.44
CA ARG A 157 -7.32 16.06 -6.61
C ARG A 157 -6.48 15.08 -7.43
N LEU A 158 -7.00 14.59 -8.55
CA LEU A 158 -6.29 13.65 -9.43
C LEU A 158 -5.05 14.28 -10.08
N LYS A 159 -5.15 15.54 -10.55
CA LYS A 159 -4.02 16.27 -11.14
C LYS A 159 -2.91 16.54 -10.11
N SER A 160 -3.29 16.97 -8.90
CA SER A 160 -2.33 17.19 -7.81
C SER A 160 -1.60 15.91 -7.43
N MET A 161 -2.32 14.78 -7.35
CA MET A 161 -1.71 13.48 -7.08
C MET A 161 -0.76 13.03 -8.20
N ALA A 162 -1.15 13.21 -9.47
CA ALA A 162 -0.30 12.88 -10.60
C ALA A 162 0.99 13.73 -10.62
N SER A 163 0.87 15.03 -10.33
CA SER A 163 2.03 15.93 -10.21
C SER A 163 2.96 15.50 -9.08
N PHE A 164 2.41 15.13 -7.92
CA PHE A 164 3.20 14.63 -6.79
C PHE A 164 3.97 13.34 -7.15
N LEU A 165 3.31 12.38 -7.80
CA LEU A 165 3.98 11.14 -8.22
C LEU A 165 5.06 11.36 -9.27
N ALA A 166 4.91 12.36 -10.14
CA ALA A 166 5.97 12.72 -11.09
C ALA A 166 7.22 13.17 -10.33
N THR A 167 7.07 14.05 -9.33
CA THR A 167 8.19 14.51 -8.48
C THR A 167 8.88 13.36 -7.74
N VAL A 168 8.11 12.47 -7.10
CA VAL A 168 8.68 11.30 -6.38
C VAL A 168 9.42 10.34 -7.34
N SER A 169 8.95 10.22 -8.58
CA SER A 169 9.59 9.36 -9.58
C SER A 169 10.90 9.94 -10.12
N ASP A 170 11.00 11.27 -10.20
CA ASP A 170 12.24 11.95 -10.61
C ASP A 170 13.32 11.85 -9.52
N GLU A 171 12.94 11.98 -8.25
CA GLU A 171 13.87 11.83 -7.11
C GLU A 171 14.44 10.41 -7.02
N THR A 172 13.59 9.40 -7.25
CA THR A 172 14.04 7.99 -7.26
C THR A 172 14.93 7.64 -8.46
N ALA A 173 14.87 8.40 -9.56
CA ALA A 173 15.79 8.25 -10.69
C ALA A 173 17.15 8.95 -10.48
N GLY A 174 17.21 9.98 -9.62
CA GLY A 174 18.43 10.72 -9.31
C GLY A 174 19.31 10.10 -8.23
N GLY A 175 18.79 9.16 -7.43
CA GLY A 175 19.49 8.53 -6.30
C GLY A 175 20.47 7.40 -6.65
N ASP A 176 20.57 7.00 -7.92
CA ASP A 176 21.41 5.87 -8.37
C ASP A 176 22.91 6.23 -8.54
N GLY A 177 23.34 7.38 -8.01
CA GLY A 177 24.73 7.83 -8.05
C GLY A 177 25.17 8.46 -6.72
N SER A 178 26.04 7.75 -5.99
CA SER A 178 26.86 8.20 -4.85
C SER A 178 26.46 7.66 -3.46
N HIS A 179 26.85 6.41 -3.20
CA HIS A 179 27.36 6.05 -1.88
C HIS A 179 28.61 5.16 -2.04
N THR A 180 29.74 5.79 -2.34
CA THR A 180 31.05 5.28 -1.92
C THR A 180 31.11 5.40 -0.39
N LEU A 181 31.03 4.25 0.28
CA LEU A 181 31.41 4.13 1.69
C LEU A 181 32.93 4.20 1.77
N ASP A 182 33.47 5.27 2.35
CA ASP A 182 34.84 5.27 2.85
C ASP A 182 34.88 4.43 4.14
N PRO A 183 35.86 3.51 4.29
CA PRO A 183 36.02 2.73 5.50
C PRO A 183 36.72 3.57 6.58
N VAL A 184 36.16 3.54 7.80
CA VAL A 184 36.89 3.80 9.05
C VAL A 184 36.87 2.52 9.87
#